data_AF-A0A8X6V5B5-F1
#
_entry.id   AF-A0A8X6V5B5-F1
#
_cell.length_a   1.000
_cell.length_b   1.000
_cell.length_c   1.000
_cell.angle_alpha   90.00
_cell.angle_beta   90.00
_cell.angle_gamma   90.00
#
_symmetry.space_group_name_H-M   'P 1'
#
loop_
_entity.id
_entity.type
_entity.pdbx_description
1 polymer ?
#
loop_
_entity_poly.entity_id
_entity_poly.type
_entity_poly.pdbx_seq_one_letter_code
_entity_poly.pdbx_strand_id
1 'polypeptide(L)' 'MLQKAFKDECMGKTQIKEWYGRFKNGRSFVDSDPRSGRPSTGTSSHNVERVRVAVEQDRRLTVRELEDEIRIPKSTV' A
#
# COMPACT_ATOMS: atom_id res chain seq x y z
N MET A 1 24.39 -11.34 -24.87
CA MET A 1 23.22 -11.14 -25.75
C MET A 1 22.36 -9.97 -25.29
N LEU A 2 21.78 -10.01 -24.08
CA LEU A 2 20.95 -8.89 -23.56
C LEU A 2 21.69 -7.54 -23.54
N GLN A 3 22.89 -7.48 -22.96
CA GLN A 3 23.68 -6.24 -22.93
C GLN A 3 24.10 -5.74 -24.32
N LYS A 4 24.23 -6.66 -25.30
CA LYS A 4 24.51 -6.28 -26.70
C LYS A 4 23.28 -5.67 -27.38
N ALA A 5 22.09 -6.15 -27.03
CA ALA A 5 20.83 -5.68 -27.59
C ALA A 5 20.35 -4.36 -26.94
N PHE A 6 20.46 -4.24 -25.62
CA PHE A 6 19.88 -3.13 -24.85
C PHE A 6 20.90 -2.11 -24.31
N LYS A 7 22.21 -2.39 -24.44
CA LYS A 7 23.31 -1.49 -24.03
C LYS A 7 23.09 -0.91 -22.63
N ASP A 8 22.93 0.41 -22.51
CA ASP A 8 22.80 1.15 -21.26
C ASP A 8 21.42 1.00 -20.61
N GLU A 9 20.41 0.58 -21.37
CA GLU A 9 19.07 0.26 -20.88
C GLU A 9 18.97 -1.20 -20.40
N CYS A 10 20.05 -1.97 -20.51
CA CYS A 10 20.06 -3.35 -20.06
C CYS A 10 19.95 -3.42 -18.53
N MET A 11 19.06 -4.28 -18.04
CA MET A 11 18.99 -4.62 -16.62
C MET A 11 20.34 -5.12 -16.09
N GLY A 12 20.58 -4.89 -14.79
CA GLY A 12 21.76 -5.40 -14.11
C GLY A 12 21.78 -6.95 -14.09
N LYS A 13 22.98 -7.54 -14.03
CA LYS A 13 23.15 -9.00 -14.02
C LYS A 13 22.34 -9.71 -12.93
N THR A 14 22.21 -9.10 -11.75
CA THR A 14 21.43 -9.65 -10.64
C THR A 14 19.93 -9.70 -10.96
N GLN A 15 19.37 -8.62 -11.52
CA GLN A 15 17.97 -8.56 -11.92
C GLN A 15 17.65 -9.57 -13.03
N ILE A 16 18.56 -9.73 -14.00
CA ILE A 16 18.42 -10.74 -15.07
C ILE A 16 18.34 -12.16 -14.48
N LYS A 17 19.20 -12.48 -13.51
CA LYS A 17 19.18 -13.80 -12.84
C LYS A 17 17.89 -14.04 -12.05
N GLU A 18 17.40 -13.00 -11.38
CA GLU A 18 16.14 -13.07 -10.63
C GLU A 18 14.95 -13.35 -11.56
N TRP A 19 14.82 -12.58 -12.65
CA TRP A 19 13.78 -12.78 -13.66
C TRP A 19 13.87 -14.15 -14.32
N TYR A 20 15.07 -14.60 -14.65
CA TYR A 20 15.28 -15.96 -15.16
C TYR A 20 14.74 -17.03 -14.18
N GLY A 21 15.02 -16.88 -12.89
CA GLY A 21 14.48 -17.77 -11.85
C GLY A 21 12.95 -17.72 -11.77
N ARG A 22 12.36 -16.51 -11.80
CA ARG A 22 10.90 -16.33 -11.79
C ARG A 22 10.23 -17.01 -12.99
N PHE A 23 10.76 -16.81 -14.20
CA PHE A 23 10.24 -17.45 -15.40
C PHE A 23 10.42 -18.97 -15.37
N LYS A 24 11.58 -19.46 -14.92
CA LYS A 24 11.82 -20.91 -14.76
C LYS A 24 10.86 -21.56 -13.77
N ASN A 25 10.41 -20.82 -12.76
CA ASN A 25 9.44 -21.28 -11.76
C ASN A 25 7.97 -21.10 -12.21
N GLY A 26 7.72 -20.83 -13.50
CA GLY A 26 6.38 -20.83 -14.08
C GLY A 26 5.65 -19.47 -14.05
N ARG A 27 6.29 -18.39 -13.58
CA ARG A 27 5.75 -17.04 -13.81
C ARG A 27 5.78 -16.75 -15.32
N SER A 28 4.71 -16.22 -15.88
CA SER A 28 4.64 -15.83 -17.30
C SER A 28 4.41 -14.33 -17.52
N PHE A 29 3.95 -13.61 -16.48
CA PHE A 29 3.67 -12.17 -16.55
C PHE A 29 4.88 -11.33 -16.11
N VAL A 30 5.04 -10.19 -16.79
CA VAL A 30 6.12 -9.22 -16.55
C VAL A 30 5.74 -8.13 -15.55
N ASP A 31 4.45 -8.03 -15.21
CA ASP A 31 3.96 -7.05 -14.25
C ASP A 31 4.58 -7.24 -12.88
N SER A 32 4.68 -6.16 -12.12
CA SER A 32 5.15 -6.23 -10.73
C SER A 32 4.19 -7.06 -9.88
N ASP A 33 4.73 -7.78 -8.92
CA ASP A 33 3.90 -8.41 -7.89
C ASP A 33 3.14 -7.33 -7.09
N PRO A 34 1.96 -7.65 -6.53
CA PRO A 34 1.27 -6.76 -5.62
C PRO A 34 2.23 -6.25 -4.55
N ARG A 35 2.39 -4.94 -4.47
CA ARG A 35 3.19 -4.32 -3.42
C ARG A 35 2.39 -4.39 -2.14
N SER A 36 2.97 -4.94 -1.09
CA SER A 36 2.49 -4.67 0.27
C SER A 36 2.67 -3.18 0.50
N GLY A 37 1.62 -2.41 0.23
CA GLY A 37 1.59 -0.98 0.52
C GLY A 37 1.79 -0.74 2.02
N ARG A 38 1.86 0.53 2.41
CA ARG A 38 1.87 0.88 3.84
C ARG A 38 0.55 0.39 4.46
N PRO A 39 0.58 -0.41 5.55
CA PRO A 39 -0.63 -0.72 6.29
C PRO A 39 -1.29 0.57 6.75
N SER A 40 -2.54 0.81 6.34
CA SER A 40 -3.34 1.89 6.91
C SER A 40 -3.81 1.44 8.29
N THR A 41 -3.15 1.92 9.33
CA THR A 41 -3.60 1.72 10.72
C THR A 41 -4.81 2.59 11.05
N GLY A 42 -5.03 3.64 10.27
CA GLY A 42 -6.10 4.60 10.46
C GLY A 42 -7.48 4.07 10.09
N THR A 43 -7.61 3.39 8.96
CA THR A 43 -8.88 2.91 8.40
C THR A 43 -9.22 1.47 8.80
N SER A 44 -8.80 1.04 9.99
CA SER A 44 -9.20 -0.27 10.51
C SER A 44 -10.72 -0.32 10.74
N SER A 45 -11.34 -1.49 10.63
CA SER A 45 -12.78 -1.65 10.86
C SER A 45 -13.21 -1.13 12.24
N HIS A 46 -12.38 -1.34 13.26
CA HIS A 46 -12.58 -0.83 14.61
C HIS A 46 -12.62 0.70 14.66
N ASN A 47 -11.68 1.36 13.97
CA ASN A 47 -11.63 2.83 13.92
C ASN A 47 -12.80 3.43 13.15
N VAL A 48 -13.21 2.80 12.05
CA VAL A 48 -14.39 3.20 11.27
C VAL A 48 -15.64 3.15 12.12
N GLU A 49 -15.82 2.08 12.90
CA GLU A 49 -16.99 1.94 13.77
C GLU A 49 -16.99 3.00 14.89
N ARG A 50 -15.84 3.31 15.47
CA ARG A 50 -15.72 4.37 16.49
C ARG A 50 -16.08 5.75 15.95
N VAL A 51 -15.62 6.10 14.75
CA VAL A 51 -16.03 7.33 14.05
C VAL A 51 -17.54 7.35 13.82
N ARG A 52 -18.09 6.24 13.33
CA ARG A 52 -19.52 6.11 13.04
C ARG A 52 -20.37 6.36 14.28
N VAL A 53 -20.05 5.68 15.38
CA VAL A 53 -20.79 5.81 16.65
C VAL A 53 -20.76 7.25 17.18
N ALA A 54 -19.60 7.91 17.15
CA ALA A 54 -19.47 9.29 17.62
C ALA A 54 -20.33 10.26 16.79
N VAL A 55 -20.30 10.14 15.45
CA VAL A 55 -21.11 10.99 14.54
C VAL A 55 -22.60 10.69 14.66
N GLU A 56 -23.00 9.44 14.91
CA GLU A 56 -24.40 9.08 15.15
C GLU A 56 -24.94 9.67 16.47
N GLN A 57 -24.10 9.80 17.49
CA GLN A 57 -24.45 10.43 18.77
C GLN A 57 -24.55 11.95 18.66
N ASP A 58 -23.59 12.60 17.99
CA ASP A 58 -23.65 14.04 17.72
C ASP A 58 -23.15 14.37 16.31
N ARG A 59 -24.10 14.75 15.45
CA ARG A 59 -23.84 15.13 14.06
C ARG A 59 -23.16 16.51 13.91
N ARG A 60 -22.97 17.26 14.99
CA ARG A 60 -22.31 18.58 14.98
C ARG A 60 -20.84 18.52 15.38
N LEU A 61 -20.31 17.34 15.73
CA LEU A 61 -18.90 17.15 16.06
C LEU A 61 -17.99 17.59 14.91
N THR A 62 -16.96 18.36 15.26
CA THR A 62 -15.88 18.73 14.36
C THR A 62 -14.83 17.63 14.29
N VAL A 63 -14.03 17.62 13.22
CA VAL A 63 -12.92 16.66 13.05
C VAL A 63 -11.90 16.73 14.20
N ARG A 64 -11.70 17.92 14.80
CA ARG A 64 -10.79 18.09 15.95
C ARG A 64 -11.35 17.47 17.22
N GLU A 65 -12.64 17.69 17.49
CA GLU A 65 -13.31 17.08 18.65
C GLU A 65 -13.35 15.56 18.51
N LEU A 66 -13.57 15.06 17.29
CA LEU A 66 -13.51 13.65 17.00
C LEU A 66 -12.09 13.09 17.20
N GLU A 67 -11.04 13.78 16.73
CA GLU A 67 -9.65 13.41 17.01
C GLU A 67 -9.37 13.32 18.51
N ASP A 68 -9.84 14.29 19.30
CA ASP A 68 -9.67 14.30 20.76
C ASP A 68 -10.43 13.16 21.45
N GLU A 69 -11.65 12.85 21.00
CA GLU A 69 -12.52 11.83 21.59
C GLU A 69 -12.06 10.40 21.27
N ILE A 70 -11.77 10.12 19.99
CA ILE A 70 -11.43 8.77 19.54
C ILE A 70 -9.93 8.53 19.35
N ARG A 71 -9.08 9.55 19.57
CA ARG A 71 -7.61 9.46 19.44
C ARG A 71 -7.16 8.94 18.08
N ILE A 72 -7.92 9.30 17.04
CA ILE A 72 -7.57 9.03 15.65
C ILE A 72 -7.07 10.34 15.06
N PRO A 73 -5.89 10.35 14.40
CA PRO A 73 -5.37 11.57 13.81
C PRO A 73 -6.39 12.20 12.86
N LYS A 74 -6.55 13.52 12.89
CA LYS A 74 -7.40 14.25 11.93
C LYS A 74 -7.00 14.06 10.45
N SER A 75 -5.80 13.54 10.20
CA SER A 75 -5.35 13.18 8.85
C SER A 75 -5.94 11.85 8.36
N THR A 76 -6.61 11.12 9.24
CA THR A 76 -7.22 9.81 9.01
C THR A 76 -8.74 9.87 9.01
N VAL A 77 -9.32 10.68 9.91
CA VAL A 77 -10.76 10.98 10.01
C VAL A 77 -11.17 11.91 8.87
#